data_AF-A0A7L3TL64-F1
#
_entry.id   AF-A0A7L3TL64-F1
#
_cell.length_a   1.000
_cell.length_b   1.000
_cell.length_c   1.000
_cell.angle_alpha   90.00
_cell.angle_beta   90.00
_cell.angle_gamma   90.00
#
_symmetry.space_group_name_H-M   'P 1'
#
loop_
_entity.id
_entity.type
_entity.pdbx_description
1 polymer ?
#
loop_
_entity_poly.entity_id
_entity_poly.type
_entity_poly.pdbx_seq_one_letter_code
_entity_poly.pdbx_strand_id
1 'polypeptide(L)'
;MQSEPKKYEEEMPSLYWGMDPVFSAFARLYIKDIKEMRESKQVPGIFFYNGHPIRQVDVVGIVVQTKERDAFYNYGVDDSTGVINCVCWKNLMVAETFLSGHPSTPSSLTVLEQMKKLQEMVSQKTKLEIGDVVRVRGHIRTYRQQREIQASCFYKVDDPVCDVQISRMLELPCLYREVYDKPFQSPEEGQSDLEGQNFSINMLHEKVKSFLLENKIQTFYQQELETIDTLVSLAGISHHLFYSFLPIQVKSKNDSSSKRIHSVFKEAIRMLQEKGMVFQKPSSSNDLYHVTDHDKELLKVTLDVIKEDCRKPRHAEKGCHFLHVLNCVRQSYNPSLAEVVMHRVLELLESNSDVVSTMEGYYMAF
;
A
#
# COMPACT_ATOMS: atom_id res chain seq x y z
N MET A 1 -29.72 -28.44 21.66
CA MET A 1 -28.26 -28.29 21.44
C MET A 1 -27.87 -26.93 22.00
N GLN A 2 -27.21 -26.93 23.16
CA GLN A 2 -26.66 -25.72 23.75
C GLN A 2 -25.44 -25.31 22.93
N SER A 3 -25.44 -24.08 22.41
CA SER A 3 -24.29 -23.50 21.73
C SER A 3 -23.15 -23.33 22.74
N GLU A 4 -22.00 -23.91 22.44
CA GLU A 4 -20.77 -23.70 23.20
C GLU A 4 -20.48 -22.19 23.32
N PRO A 5 -19.92 -21.73 24.46
CA PRO A 5 -19.50 -20.35 24.58
C PRO A 5 -18.38 -20.10 23.56
N LYS A 6 -18.60 -19.17 22.63
CA LYS A 6 -17.54 -18.68 21.73
C LYS A 6 -16.32 -18.39 22.59
N LYS A 7 -15.22 -19.15 22.37
CA LYS A 7 -13.89 -18.81 22.88
C LYS A 7 -13.74 -17.30 22.72
N TYR A 8 -13.35 -16.60 23.78
CA TYR A 8 -12.95 -15.21 23.67
C TYR A 8 -11.89 -15.15 22.58
N GLU A 9 -12.26 -14.69 21.38
CA GLU A 9 -11.29 -14.40 20.34
C GLU A 9 -10.35 -13.38 20.94
N GLU A 10 -9.13 -13.84 21.19
CA GLU A 10 -8.06 -13.00 21.69
C GLU A 10 -7.86 -11.89 20.66
N GLU A 11 -7.93 -10.64 21.13
CA GLU A 11 -7.85 -9.49 20.24
C GLU A 11 -6.51 -9.50 19.52
N MET A 12 -6.51 -9.39 18.18
CA MET A 12 -5.28 -9.34 17.39
C MET A 12 -4.32 -8.28 17.97
N PRO A 13 -3.04 -8.59 18.22
CA PRO A 13 -2.10 -7.60 18.75
C PRO A 13 -1.97 -6.39 17.81
N SER A 14 -1.85 -5.19 18.40
CA SER A 14 -1.86 -3.92 17.66
C SER A 14 -0.76 -3.78 16.60
N LEU A 15 0.34 -4.53 16.74
CA LEU A 15 1.43 -4.57 15.76
C LEU A 15 0.99 -5.14 14.40
N TYR A 16 -0.02 -6.01 14.38
CA TYR A 16 -0.46 -6.72 13.18
C TYR A 16 -1.64 -6.06 12.46
N TRP A 17 -2.26 -5.03 13.06
CA TRP A 17 -3.45 -4.40 12.46
C TRP A 17 -3.20 -3.80 11.09
N GLY A 18 -2.01 -3.24 10.86
CA GLY A 18 -1.63 -2.67 9.57
C GLY A 18 -1.47 -3.69 8.44
N MET A 19 -1.44 -5.00 8.74
CA MET A 19 -1.40 -6.06 7.73
C MET A 19 -2.75 -6.25 7.06
N ASP A 20 -3.84 -5.96 7.78
CA ASP A 20 -5.18 -6.01 7.23
C ASP A 20 -5.43 -4.79 6.33
N PRO A 21 -5.68 -4.97 5.02
CA PRO A 21 -5.93 -3.86 4.10
C PRO A 21 -7.09 -2.96 4.54
N VAL A 22 -8.05 -3.50 5.30
CA VAL A 22 -9.21 -2.75 5.79
C VAL A 22 -8.79 -1.67 6.80
N PHE A 23 -7.69 -1.87 7.54
CA PHE A 23 -7.20 -0.90 8.53
C PHE A 23 -6.88 0.47 7.94
N SER A 24 -6.33 0.49 6.73
CA SER A 24 -5.93 1.70 6.01
C SER A 24 -7.02 2.23 5.06
N ALA A 25 -8.08 1.45 4.82
CA ALA A 25 -9.19 1.83 3.96
C ALA A 25 -10.28 2.58 4.74
N PHE A 26 -11.15 3.30 4.02
CA PHE A 26 -12.44 3.72 4.58
C PHE A 26 -13.44 2.59 4.40
N ALA A 27 -13.64 1.80 5.45
CA ALA A 27 -14.51 0.64 5.43
C ALA A 27 -15.96 1.07 5.17
N ARG A 28 -16.60 0.41 4.21
CA ARG A 28 -17.98 0.68 3.82
C ARG A 28 -18.88 -0.23 4.65
N LEU A 29 -19.32 0.27 5.80
CA LEU A 29 -20.12 -0.52 6.75
C LEU A 29 -21.53 0.06 6.87
N TYR A 30 -22.47 -0.79 7.29
CA TYR A 30 -23.77 -0.37 7.78
C TYR A 30 -23.62 0.43 9.08
N ILE A 31 -24.44 1.46 9.25
CA ILE A 31 -24.43 2.28 10.48
C ILE A 31 -24.72 1.42 11.71
N LYS A 32 -25.60 0.42 11.58
CA LYS A 32 -25.86 -0.55 12.65
C LYS A 32 -24.56 -1.17 13.17
N ASP A 33 -23.73 -1.70 12.27
CA ASP A 33 -22.50 -2.40 12.65
C ASP A 33 -21.48 -1.43 13.25
N ILE A 34 -21.38 -0.21 12.72
CA ILE A 34 -20.52 0.84 13.30
C ILE A 34 -20.87 1.10 14.77
N LYS A 35 -22.16 1.05 15.12
CA LYS A 35 -22.63 1.26 16.50
C LYS A 35 -22.38 0.06 17.41
N GLU A 36 -22.43 -1.15 16.86
CA GLU A 36 -22.34 -2.40 17.62
C GLU A 36 -20.90 -2.95 17.73
N MET A 37 -19.98 -2.53 16.87
CA MET A 37 -18.58 -2.96 16.92
C MET A 37 -17.93 -2.69 18.28
N ARG A 38 -17.16 -3.69 18.73
CA ARG A 38 -16.40 -3.61 19.98
C ARG A 38 -15.19 -2.73 19.80
N GLU A 39 -14.93 -1.89 20.79
CA GLU A 39 -13.71 -1.08 20.83
C GLU A 39 -12.54 -1.95 21.31
N SER A 40 -11.37 -1.74 20.71
CA SER A 40 -10.11 -2.34 21.13
C SER A 40 -9.82 -2.04 22.60
N LYS A 41 -9.31 -3.03 23.32
CA LYS A 41 -8.76 -2.84 24.68
C LYS A 41 -7.34 -2.28 24.66
N GLN A 42 -6.63 -2.48 23.56
CA GLN A 42 -5.24 -2.04 23.38
C GLN A 42 -5.16 -0.56 23.02
N VAL A 43 -5.97 -0.09 22.07
CA VAL A 43 -5.92 1.28 21.55
C VAL A 43 -7.33 1.88 21.38
N PRO A 44 -7.69 2.90 22.17
CA PRO A 44 -8.97 3.59 22.00
C PRO A 44 -9.15 4.18 20.60
N GLY A 45 -10.37 4.15 20.09
CA GLY A 45 -10.71 4.63 18.74
C GLY A 45 -10.44 3.63 17.60
N ILE A 46 -10.02 2.41 17.91
CA ILE A 46 -10.02 1.27 16.98
C ILE A 46 -11.13 0.32 17.35
N PHE A 47 -11.86 -0.16 16.34
CA PHE A 47 -13.04 -1.01 16.50
C PHE A 47 -12.82 -2.32 15.76
N PHE A 48 -13.51 -3.38 16.17
CA PHE A 48 -13.40 -4.68 15.50
C PHE A 48 -14.73 -5.13 14.93
N TYR A 49 -14.72 -5.39 13.62
CA TYR A 49 -15.76 -6.15 12.94
C TYR A 49 -15.16 -7.48 12.52
N ASN A 50 -15.62 -8.58 13.11
CA ASN A 50 -15.19 -9.94 12.75
C ASN A 50 -13.66 -10.14 12.68
N GLY A 51 -12.93 -9.55 13.63
CA GLY A 51 -11.46 -9.62 13.69
C GLY A 51 -10.72 -8.53 12.88
N HIS A 52 -11.40 -7.85 11.95
CA HIS A 52 -10.82 -6.73 11.20
C HIS A 52 -10.73 -5.46 12.06
N PRO A 53 -9.56 -4.82 12.16
CA PRO A 53 -9.41 -3.56 12.87
C PRO A 53 -9.90 -2.40 12.00
N ILE A 54 -10.99 -1.76 12.42
CA ILE A 54 -11.67 -0.67 11.75
C ILE A 54 -11.37 0.65 12.47
N ARG A 55 -10.73 1.57 11.74
CA ARG A 55 -10.42 2.94 12.23
C ARG A 55 -11.30 4.01 11.60
N GLN A 56 -11.64 3.84 10.33
CA GLN A 56 -12.27 4.87 9.52
C GLN A 56 -13.28 4.24 8.55
N VAL A 57 -14.36 4.97 8.28
CA VAL A 57 -15.55 4.47 7.58
C VAL A 57 -16.01 5.42 6.50
N ASP A 58 -16.71 4.87 5.52
CA ASP A 58 -17.38 5.57 4.42
C ASP A 58 -18.86 5.23 4.45
N VAL A 59 -19.70 6.18 4.84
CA VAL A 59 -21.17 6.02 4.94
C VAL A 59 -21.89 6.88 3.92
N VAL A 60 -23.01 6.38 3.40
CA VAL A 60 -23.94 7.10 2.52
C VAL A 60 -25.32 6.97 3.13
N GLY A 61 -26.02 8.08 3.29
CA GLY A 61 -27.36 8.09 3.88
C GLY A 61 -28.06 9.43 3.72
N ILE A 62 -29.24 9.54 4.32
CA ILE A 62 -30.08 10.75 4.31
C ILE A 62 -29.84 11.54 5.58
N VAL A 63 -29.71 12.86 5.46
CA VAL A 63 -29.64 13.75 6.61
C VAL A 63 -31.02 13.83 7.28
N VAL A 64 -31.13 13.33 8.50
CA VAL A 64 -32.36 13.32 9.31
C VAL A 64 -32.33 14.31 10.47
N GLN A 65 -31.15 14.81 10.82
CA GLN A 65 -30.98 15.84 11.85
C GLN A 65 -29.87 16.80 11.46
N THR A 66 -30.06 18.09 11.72
CA THR A 66 -29.04 19.13 11.55
C THR A 66 -28.88 19.89 12.88
N LYS A 67 -27.64 20.03 13.35
CA LYS A 67 -27.29 20.86 14.51
C LYS A 67 -26.06 21.68 14.17
N GLU A 68 -26.23 22.99 14.05
CA GLU A 68 -25.11 23.89 13.84
C GLU A 68 -24.42 24.24 15.17
N ARG A 69 -23.09 24.30 15.11
CA ARG A 69 -22.20 24.84 16.14
C ARG A 69 -21.26 25.84 15.49
N ASP A 70 -20.50 26.58 16.30
CA ASP A 70 -19.65 27.66 15.78
C ASP A 70 -18.62 27.15 14.78
N ALA A 71 -17.91 26.06 15.11
CA ALA A 71 -16.82 25.53 14.29
C ALA A 71 -17.20 24.32 13.41
N PHE A 72 -18.36 23.70 13.62
CA PHE A 72 -18.76 22.47 12.91
C PHE A 72 -20.28 22.33 12.81
N TYR A 73 -20.71 21.50 11.88
CA TYR A 73 -22.07 20.96 11.80
C TYR A 73 -22.09 19.55 12.40
N ASN A 74 -23.16 19.21 13.10
CA ASN A 74 -23.43 17.85 13.54
C ASN A 74 -24.69 17.36 12.82
N TYR A 75 -24.50 16.44 11.87
CA TYR A 75 -25.56 15.89 11.05
C TYR A 75 -25.91 14.48 11.52
N GLY A 76 -27.19 14.20 11.77
CA GLY A 76 -27.66 12.81 11.92
C GLY A 76 -27.89 12.22 10.54
N VAL A 77 -27.20 11.13 10.22
CA VAL A 77 -27.27 10.44 8.92
C VAL A 77 -27.92 9.08 9.13
N ASP A 78 -28.95 8.77 8.32
CA ASP A 78 -29.70 7.51 8.33
C ASP A 78 -29.43 6.73 7.03
N ASP A 79 -29.01 5.46 7.15
CA ASP A 79 -28.78 4.55 6.02
C ASP A 79 -29.80 3.40 5.96
N SER A 80 -30.93 3.53 6.66
CA SER A 80 -31.96 2.51 6.91
C SER A 80 -31.55 1.35 7.83
N THR A 81 -30.28 1.26 8.25
CA THR A 81 -29.82 0.30 9.26
C THR A 81 -29.64 0.96 10.63
N GLY A 82 -29.42 2.28 10.65
CA GLY A 82 -29.42 3.07 11.86
C GLY A 82 -29.09 4.53 11.58
N VAL A 83 -29.14 5.32 12.66
CA VAL A 83 -28.77 6.74 12.62
C VAL A 83 -27.48 6.98 13.42
N ILE A 84 -26.54 7.71 12.84
CA ILE A 84 -25.28 8.12 13.46
C ILE A 84 -25.02 9.62 13.30
N ASN A 85 -24.40 10.23 14.32
CA ASN A 85 -23.97 11.61 14.26
C ASN A 85 -22.66 11.72 13.48
N CYS A 86 -22.61 12.69 12.56
CA CYS A 86 -21.45 13.03 11.75
C CYS A 86 -21.01 14.45 12.08
N VAL A 87 -19.82 14.59 12.67
CA VAL A 87 -19.21 15.87 13.02
C VAL A 87 -18.41 16.38 11.83
N CYS A 88 -18.93 17.43 11.20
CA CYS A 88 -18.46 17.99 9.93
C CYS A 88 -17.91 19.40 10.15
N TRP A 89 -16.60 19.56 10.16
CA TRP A 89 -15.95 20.85 10.43
C TRP A 89 -16.23 21.88 9.34
N LYS A 90 -16.53 23.11 9.75
CA LYS A 90 -16.67 24.25 8.84
C LYS A 90 -15.29 24.61 8.31
N ASN A 91 -15.19 24.87 7.01
CA ASN A 91 -13.91 25.21 6.40
C ASN A 91 -13.57 26.68 6.70
N LEU A 92 -12.73 26.93 7.71
CA LEU A 92 -12.33 28.28 8.15
C LEU A 92 -11.44 29.01 7.12
N MET A 93 -10.71 28.27 6.29
CA MET A 93 -9.83 28.84 5.25
C MET A 93 -10.57 29.63 4.17
N VAL A 94 -11.90 29.56 4.17
CA VAL A 94 -12.77 30.23 3.22
C VAL A 94 -13.03 31.69 3.59
N ALA A 95 -12.86 32.09 4.86
CA ALA A 95 -13.17 33.45 5.30
C ALA A 95 -11.98 34.43 5.26
N GLU A 96 -10.75 33.96 5.45
CA GLU A 96 -9.61 34.84 5.75
C GLU A 96 -8.78 35.29 4.53
N THR A 97 -8.85 34.58 3.40
CA THR A 97 -7.93 34.79 2.25
C THR A 97 -8.18 36.08 1.46
N PHE A 98 -9.30 36.77 1.65
CA PHE A 98 -9.65 37.97 0.85
C PHE A 98 -9.22 39.32 1.45
N LEU A 99 -8.74 39.36 2.69
CA LEU A 99 -8.44 40.65 3.34
C LEU A 99 -7.01 41.16 3.07
N SER A 100 -6.15 40.40 2.38
CA SER A 100 -4.69 40.66 2.38
C SER A 100 -4.01 40.90 1.01
N GLY A 101 -4.68 40.79 -0.14
CA GLY A 101 -3.99 40.84 -1.45
C GLY A 101 -4.53 41.88 -2.42
N HIS A 102 -3.76 42.93 -2.72
CA HIS A 102 -4.03 43.84 -3.84
C HIS A 102 -3.71 43.15 -5.19
N PRO A 103 -4.68 42.99 -6.12
CA PRO A 103 -4.43 42.36 -7.42
C PRO A 103 -3.64 43.32 -8.33
N SER A 104 -2.45 42.88 -8.76
CA SER A 104 -1.52 43.72 -9.54
C SER A 104 -1.59 43.51 -11.07
N THR A 105 -2.39 42.57 -11.57
CA THR A 105 -2.48 42.26 -13.02
C THR A 105 -3.87 41.76 -13.47
N PRO A 106 -4.28 41.98 -14.73
CA PRO A 106 -5.59 41.56 -15.26
C PRO A 106 -5.81 40.03 -15.21
N SER A 107 -4.76 39.24 -15.42
CA SER A 107 -4.80 37.77 -15.31
C SER A 107 -5.06 37.30 -13.87
N SER A 108 -4.62 38.06 -12.86
CA SER A 108 -4.87 37.76 -11.45
C SER A 108 -6.35 37.95 -11.06
N LEU A 109 -7.08 38.84 -11.73
CA LEU A 109 -8.51 39.05 -11.49
C LEU A 109 -9.35 37.88 -11.99
N THR A 110 -9.02 37.30 -13.15
CA THR A 110 -9.75 36.14 -13.70
C THR A 110 -9.57 34.90 -12.83
N VAL A 111 -8.35 34.66 -12.33
CA VAL A 111 -8.08 33.55 -11.39
C VAL A 111 -8.80 33.77 -10.07
N LEU A 112 -8.82 35.00 -9.55
CA LEU A 112 -9.55 35.34 -8.32
C LEU A 112 -11.07 35.11 -8.45
N GLU A 113 -11.66 35.50 -9.58
CA GLU A 113 -13.08 35.24 -9.86
C GLU A 113 -13.39 33.74 -9.96
N GLN A 114 -12.51 32.96 -10.62
CA GLN A 114 -12.65 31.50 -10.70
C GLN A 114 -12.53 30.86 -9.31
N MET A 115 -11.59 31.32 -8.48
CA MET A 115 -11.44 30.86 -7.09
C MET A 115 -12.68 31.18 -6.25
N LYS A 116 -13.24 32.38 -6.39
CA LYS A 116 -14.48 32.76 -5.69
C LYS A 116 -15.66 31.86 -6.09
N LYS A 117 -15.83 31.61 -7.40
CA LYS A 117 -16.88 30.68 -7.89
C LYS A 117 -16.68 29.25 -7.38
N LEU A 118 -15.44 28.76 -7.38
CA LEU A 118 -15.11 27.44 -6.84
C LEU A 118 -15.47 27.34 -5.36
N GLN A 119 -15.16 28.38 -4.60
CA GLN A 119 -15.41 28.45 -3.17
C GLN A 119 -16.89 28.54 -2.81
N GLU A 120 -17.67 29.31 -3.57
CA GLU A 120 -19.12 29.35 -3.46
C GLU A 120 -19.71 27.95 -3.74
N MET A 121 -19.23 27.26 -4.77
CA MET A 121 -19.66 25.90 -5.10
C MET A 121 -19.30 24.88 -4.00
N VAL A 122 -18.08 24.96 -3.45
CA VAL A 122 -17.66 24.11 -2.32
C VAL A 122 -18.54 24.38 -1.10
N SER A 123 -18.79 25.65 -0.79
CA SER A 123 -19.63 26.05 0.34
C SER A 123 -21.06 25.51 0.19
N GLN A 124 -21.66 25.62 -1.00
CA GLN A 124 -22.97 25.07 -1.33
C GLN A 124 -23.02 23.55 -1.17
N LYS A 125 -21.96 22.82 -1.56
CA LYS A 125 -21.90 21.36 -1.40
C LYS A 125 -21.68 20.88 0.05
N THR A 126 -21.19 21.75 0.93
CA THR A 126 -20.89 21.45 2.34
C THR A 126 -21.98 21.89 3.32
N LYS A 127 -22.97 22.68 2.87
CA LYS A 127 -24.15 22.99 3.67
C LYS A 127 -25.26 22.01 3.33
N LEU A 128 -25.64 21.19 4.30
CA LEU A 128 -26.62 20.12 4.11
C LEU A 128 -27.92 20.45 4.82
N GLU A 129 -29.03 20.09 4.19
CA GLU A 129 -30.38 20.23 4.73
C GLU A 129 -30.99 18.86 5.05
N ILE A 130 -32.03 18.83 5.88
CA ILE A 130 -32.76 17.60 6.17
C ILE A 130 -33.38 17.08 4.87
N GLY A 131 -33.19 15.79 4.59
CA GLY A 131 -33.61 15.13 3.34
C GLY A 131 -32.51 15.03 2.29
N ASP A 132 -31.38 15.73 2.44
CA ASP A 132 -30.26 15.60 1.52
C ASP A 132 -29.58 14.23 1.65
N VAL A 133 -29.17 13.68 0.50
CA VAL A 133 -28.28 12.52 0.46
C VAL A 133 -26.86 13.01 0.69
N VAL A 134 -26.15 12.39 1.63
CA VAL A 134 -24.79 12.76 2.00
C VAL A 134 -23.89 11.54 1.98
N ARG A 135 -22.64 11.74 1.51
CA ARG A 135 -21.54 10.82 1.75
C ARG A 135 -20.62 11.40 2.81
N VAL A 136 -20.32 10.62 3.84
CA VAL A 136 -19.41 11.01 4.93
C VAL A 136 -18.29 9.98 5.05
N ARG A 137 -17.05 10.45 4.99
CA ARG A 137 -15.84 9.67 5.25
C ARG A 137 -15.12 10.22 6.46
N GLY A 138 -14.78 9.38 7.41
CA GLY A 138 -14.17 9.86 8.64
C GLY A 138 -13.76 8.76 9.62
N HIS A 139 -13.26 9.21 10.76
CA HIS A 139 -12.84 8.34 11.85
C HIS A 139 -14.01 8.09 12.80
N ILE A 140 -14.14 6.86 13.27
CA ILE A 140 -15.11 6.54 14.31
C ILE A 140 -14.57 7.08 15.64
N ARG A 141 -15.41 7.76 16.41
CA ARG A 141 -15.11 8.26 17.76
C ARG A 141 -16.20 7.84 18.73
N THR A 142 -15.80 7.71 19.99
CA THR A 142 -16.73 7.50 21.10
C THR A 142 -16.81 8.78 21.89
N TYR A 143 -17.98 9.41 21.91
CA TYR A 143 -18.24 10.60 22.72
C TYR A 143 -19.41 10.34 23.65
N ARG A 144 -19.20 10.47 24.97
CA ARG A 144 -20.22 10.21 26.00
C ARG A 144 -20.94 8.86 25.80
N GLN A 145 -20.16 7.81 25.56
CA GLN A 145 -20.65 6.43 25.32
C GLN A 145 -21.52 6.26 24.05
N GLN A 146 -21.55 7.25 23.15
CA GLN A 146 -22.19 7.15 21.85
C GLN A 146 -21.15 7.16 20.74
N ARG A 147 -21.38 6.39 19.67
CA ARG A 147 -20.53 6.40 18.48
C ARG A 147 -20.89 7.59 17.60
N GLU A 148 -19.87 8.29 17.11
CA GLU A 148 -19.98 9.38 16.15
C GLU A 148 -18.90 9.23 15.08
N ILE A 149 -19.13 9.81 13.89
CA ILE A 149 -18.14 9.88 12.82
C ILE A 149 -17.55 11.29 12.80
N GLN A 150 -16.26 11.42 13.08
CA GLN A 150 -15.52 12.65 12.85
C GLN A 150 -15.14 12.70 11.36
N ALA A 151 -15.86 13.52 10.59
CA ALA A 151 -15.70 13.58 9.15
C ALA A 151 -14.35 14.18 8.76
N SER A 152 -13.58 13.45 7.95
CA SER A 152 -12.41 13.96 7.22
C SER A 152 -12.82 14.55 5.88
N CYS A 153 -13.90 14.04 5.29
CA CYS A 153 -14.49 14.53 4.05
C CYS A 153 -15.99 14.25 4.06
N PHE A 154 -16.80 15.21 3.60
CA PHE A 154 -18.23 15.04 3.43
C PHE A 154 -18.74 15.95 2.32
N TYR A 155 -19.77 15.53 1.60
CA TYR A 155 -20.40 16.32 0.55
C TYR A 155 -21.82 15.84 0.26
N LYS A 156 -22.67 16.78 -0.17
CA LYS A 156 -23.99 16.47 -0.74
C LYS A 156 -23.84 15.62 -2.01
N VAL A 157 -24.56 14.52 -2.07
CA VAL A 157 -24.65 13.65 -3.25
C VAL A 157 -25.86 14.09 -4.06
N ASP A 158 -25.65 14.37 -5.34
CA ASP A 158 -26.73 14.63 -6.30
C ASP A 158 -27.24 13.29 -6.84
N ASP A 159 -28.36 12.82 -6.29
CA ASP A 159 -28.90 11.48 -6.56
C ASP A 159 -30.41 11.53 -6.92
N PRO A 160 -30.81 12.28 -7.97
CA PRO A 160 -32.21 12.54 -8.28
C PRO A 160 -33.01 11.30 -8.67
N VAL A 161 -32.32 10.22 -9.10
CA VAL A 161 -32.91 8.95 -9.53
C VAL A 161 -32.52 7.78 -8.63
N CYS A 162 -31.95 8.06 -7.44
CA CYS A 162 -31.55 7.06 -6.44
C CYS A 162 -30.49 6.04 -6.89
N ASP A 163 -29.73 6.33 -7.94
CA ASP A 163 -28.71 5.42 -8.50
C ASP A 163 -27.58 5.13 -7.51
N VAL A 164 -27.12 6.15 -6.78
CA VAL A 164 -26.03 6.00 -5.80
C VAL A 164 -26.50 5.16 -4.61
N GLN A 165 -27.70 5.44 -4.10
CA GLN A 165 -28.29 4.67 -3.00
C GLN A 165 -28.56 3.21 -3.39
N ILE A 166 -29.16 2.96 -4.57
CA ILE A 166 -29.43 1.60 -5.06
C ILE A 166 -28.11 0.84 -5.25
N SER A 167 -27.11 1.45 -5.89
CA SER A 167 -25.79 0.85 -6.08
C SER A 167 -25.15 0.49 -4.74
N ARG A 168 -25.28 1.37 -3.73
CA ARG A 168 -24.76 1.11 -2.38
C ARG A 168 -25.45 -0.07 -1.71
N MET A 169 -26.78 -0.19 -1.85
CA MET A 169 -27.55 -1.30 -1.29
C MET A 169 -27.19 -2.65 -1.92
N LEU A 170 -26.81 -2.67 -3.21
CA LEU A 170 -26.36 -3.87 -3.91
C LEU A 170 -24.90 -4.22 -3.61
N GLU A 171 -24.03 -3.22 -3.45
CA GLU A 171 -22.60 -3.42 -3.21
C GLU A 171 -22.30 -3.94 -1.79
N LEU A 172 -22.94 -3.37 -0.77
CA LEU A 172 -22.61 -3.67 0.63
C LEU A 172 -22.73 -5.17 0.99
N PRO A 173 -23.82 -5.89 0.63
CA PRO A 173 -23.91 -7.32 0.91
C PRO A 173 -22.78 -8.14 0.28
N CYS A 174 -22.36 -7.79 -0.94
CA CYS A 174 -21.23 -8.45 -1.61
C CYS A 174 -19.93 -8.19 -0.86
N LEU A 175 -19.68 -6.94 -0.46
CA LEU A 175 -18.48 -6.53 0.24
C LEU A 175 -18.36 -7.20 1.62
N TYR A 176 -19.47 -7.30 2.35
CA TYR A 176 -19.54 -8.05 3.61
C TYR A 176 -19.15 -9.51 3.39
N ARG A 177 -19.84 -10.20 2.47
CA ARG A 177 -19.60 -11.62 2.20
C ARG A 177 -18.20 -11.92 1.69
N GLU A 178 -17.63 -11.04 0.88
CA GLU A 178 -16.39 -11.30 0.17
C GLU A 178 -15.14 -10.82 0.90
N VAL A 179 -15.30 -9.83 1.78
CA VAL A 179 -14.20 -9.18 2.52
C VAL A 179 -14.42 -9.23 4.03
N TYR A 180 -15.46 -8.57 4.56
CA TYR A 180 -15.55 -8.30 6.02
C TYR A 180 -15.98 -9.50 6.87
N ASP A 181 -16.75 -10.43 6.30
CA ASP A 181 -17.20 -11.65 7.00
C ASP A 181 -16.17 -12.78 6.89
N LYS A 182 -15.13 -12.62 6.06
CA LYS A 182 -14.03 -13.59 5.94
C LYS A 182 -12.92 -13.18 6.91
N PRO A 183 -12.46 -14.07 7.81
CA PRO A 183 -11.37 -13.74 8.71
C PRO A 183 -10.12 -13.33 7.91
N PHE A 184 -9.42 -12.30 8.38
CA PHE A 184 -8.13 -11.94 7.80
C PHE A 184 -7.14 -13.08 8.04
N GLN A 185 -6.75 -13.75 6.96
CA GLN A 185 -5.67 -14.72 6.98
C GLN A 185 -4.37 -13.97 6.70
N SER A 186 -3.56 -13.77 7.74
CA SER A 186 -2.17 -13.35 7.53
C SER A 186 -1.51 -14.37 6.58
N PRO A 187 -0.69 -13.93 5.60
CA PRO A 187 0.17 -14.84 4.86
C PRO A 187 1.10 -15.55 5.86
N GLU A 188 0.68 -16.75 6.26
CA GLU A 188 1.30 -17.72 7.17
C GLU A 188 1.36 -17.32 8.65
N GLU A 189 0.54 -18.00 9.47
CA GLU A 189 0.69 -18.10 10.92
C GLU A 189 1.98 -18.87 11.22
N GLY A 190 3.06 -18.14 11.50
CA GLY A 190 4.38 -18.73 11.66
C GLY A 190 5.36 -17.84 12.41
N GLN A 191 5.17 -17.76 13.74
CA GLN A 191 6.15 -17.33 14.76
C GLN A 191 6.25 -15.81 15.01
N SER A 192 5.54 -15.42 16.06
CA SER A 192 5.57 -14.14 16.76
C SER A 192 7.00 -13.65 17.07
N ASP A 193 7.21 -12.36 16.84
CA ASP A 193 8.38 -11.50 17.13
C ASP A 193 9.45 -11.31 16.03
N LEU A 194 9.54 -12.18 15.02
CA LEU A 194 10.38 -11.94 13.81
C LEU A 194 9.62 -11.36 12.61
N GLU A 195 8.28 -11.46 12.61
CA GLU A 195 7.42 -11.16 11.46
C GLU A 195 7.29 -9.67 11.12
N GLY A 196 7.34 -8.75 12.09
CA GLY A 196 7.20 -7.32 11.81
C GLY A 196 8.35 -6.74 10.97
N GLN A 197 9.58 -7.25 11.17
CA GLN A 197 10.73 -6.93 10.33
C GLN A 197 10.60 -7.61 8.97
N ASN A 198 10.30 -8.91 8.93
CA ASN A 198 10.17 -9.67 7.68
C ASN A 198 9.07 -9.12 6.76
N PHE A 199 7.95 -8.60 7.31
CA PHE A 199 6.88 -7.99 6.53
C PHE A 199 7.25 -6.63 5.93
N SER A 200 7.91 -5.76 6.71
CA SER A 200 8.44 -4.48 6.20
C SER A 200 9.49 -4.70 5.11
N ILE A 201 10.36 -5.70 5.29
CA ILE A 201 11.32 -6.13 4.28
C ILE A 201 10.60 -6.66 3.04
N ASN A 202 9.56 -7.48 3.20
CA ASN A 202 8.79 -8.05 2.09
C ASN A 202 8.11 -6.97 1.23
N MET A 203 7.48 -5.99 1.88
CA MET A 203 6.86 -4.85 1.21
C MET A 203 7.93 -3.98 0.53
N LEU A 204 9.06 -3.76 1.22
CA LEU A 204 10.16 -2.96 0.72
C LEU A 204 10.81 -3.61 -0.51
N HIS A 205 11.06 -4.91 -0.53
CA HIS A 205 11.69 -5.57 -1.69
C HIS A 205 10.80 -5.47 -2.93
N GLU A 206 9.48 -5.64 -2.81
CA GLU A 206 8.58 -5.50 -3.97
C GLU A 206 8.56 -4.04 -4.47
N LYS A 207 8.60 -3.06 -3.55
CA LYS A 207 8.63 -1.65 -3.95
C LYS A 207 9.97 -1.23 -4.57
N VAL A 208 11.08 -1.70 -4.03
CA VAL A 208 12.41 -1.52 -4.63
C VAL A 208 12.43 -2.15 -6.02
N LYS A 209 11.91 -3.37 -6.18
CA LYS A 209 11.78 -4.03 -7.48
C LYS A 209 10.99 -3.19 -8.49
N SER A 210 9.79 -2.74 -8.14
CA SER A 210 8.99 -1.86 -9.01
C SER A 210 9.76 -0.60 -9.38
N PHE A 211 10.39 0.04 -8.40
CA PHE A 211 11.17 1.27 -8.62
C PHE A 211 12.32 1.06 -9.61
N LEU A 212 13.10 -0.01 -9.46
CA LEU A 212 14.23 -0.32 -10.36
C LEU A 212 13.76 -0.51 -11.80
N LEU A 213 12.65 -1.25 -12.00
CA LEU A 213 12.10 -1.56 -13.32
C LEU A 213 11.46 -0.33 -13.99
N GLU A 214 10.63 0.41 -13.26
CA GLU A 214 9.93 1.60 -13.76
C GLU A 214 10.91 2.69 -14.20
N ASN A 215 12.00 2.87 -13.44
CA ASN A 215 13.01 3.89 -13.72
C ASN A 215 14.16 3.38 -14.61
N LYS A 216 14.11 2.10 -15.05
CA LYS A 216 15.12 1.47 -15.92
C LYS A 216 16.55 1.58 -15.37
N ILE A 217 16.68 1.37 -14.05
CA ILE A 217 17.97 1.50 -13.35
C ILE A 217 18.84 0.29 -13.70
N GLN A 218 20.04 0.53 -14.21
CA GLN A 218 20.97 -0.54 -14.59
C GLN A 218 21.84 -0.99 -13.41
N THR A 219 22.31 -0.02 -12.63
CA THR A 219 23.18 -0.23 -11.47
C THR A 219 22.80 0.73 -10.37
N PHE A 220 22.97 0.32 -9.12
CA PHE A 220 22.71 1.19 -7.98
C PHE A 220 23.57 0.81 -6.77
N TYR A 221 23.81 1.79 -5.91
CA TYR A 221 24.31 1.61 -4.56
C TYR A 221 23.15 1.55 -3.57
N GLN A 222 23.29 0.78 -2.50
CA GLN A 222 22.25 0.72 -1.46
C GLN A 222 21.94 2.13 -0.90
N GLN A 223 22.96 2.97 -0.72
CA GLN A 223 22.82 4.32 -0.19
C GLN A 223 21.94 5.21 -1.08
N GLU A 224 21.91 4.97 -2.41
CA GLU A 224 21.04 5.71 -3.32
C GLU A 224 19.57 5.40 -3.03
N LEU A 225 19.23 4.14 -2.77
CA LEU A 225 17.88 3.75 -2.37
C LEU A 225 17.47 4.32 -1.01
N GLU A 226 18.42 4.43 -0.08
CA GLU A 226 18.22 5.04 1.24
C GLU A 226 18.00 6.56 1.19
N THR A 227 18.19 7.22 0.04
CA THR A 227 17.84 8.65 -0.14
C THR A 227 16.40 8.88 -0.61
N ILE A 228 15.69 7.82 -0.99
CA ILE A 228 14.36 7.92 -1.58
C ILE A 228 13.31 7.89 -0.48
N ASP A 229 12.68 9.04 -0.24
CA ASP A 229 11.72 9.25 0.86
C ASP A 229 10.58 8.22 0.91
N THR A 230 10.05 7.81 -0.26
CA THR A 230 8.98 6.80 -0.33
C THR A 230 9.44 5.41 0.09
N LEU A 231 10.69 5.03 -0.21
CA LEU A 231 11.27 3.74 0.19
C LEU A 231 11.71 3.77 1.66
N VAL A 232 12.31 4.88 2.09
CA VAL A 232 12.71 5.11 3.48
C VAL A 232 11.50 5.11 4.40
N SER A 233 10.39 5.70 3.96
CA SER A 233 9.12 5.67 4.71
C SER A 233 8.67 4.25 4.98
N LEU A 234 8.78 3.34 4.00
CA LEU A 234 8.43 1.92 4.15
C LEU A 234 9.37 1.16 5.10
N ALA A 235 10.68 1.44 5.04
CA ALA A 235 11.66 0.92 5.98
C ALA A 235 11.46 1.50 7.41
N GLY A 236 10.97 2.75 7.48
CA GLY A 236 10.68 3.50 8.70
C GLY A 236 9.32 3.21 9.34
N ILE A 237 8.45 2.39 8.73
CA ILE A 237 7.21 1.91 9.36
C ILE A 237 7.54 1.15 10.67
N SER A 238 8.71 0.50 10.73
CA SER A 238 9.27 -0.10 11.96
C SER A 238 9.57 0.93 13.08
N HIS A 239 9.75 2.20 12.75
CA HIS A 239 10.04 3.30 13.69
C HIS A 239 8.79 4.07 14.14
N HIS A 240 7.82 4.29 13.24
CA HIS A 240 6.62 5.08 13.55
C HIS A 240 5.59 4.35 14.43
N LEU A 241 5.59 3.01 14.42
CA LEU A 241 4.76 2.22 15.33
C LEU A 241 5.30 2.22 16.78
N PHE A 242 6.59 2.53 17.00
CA PHE A 242 7.18 2.56 18.34
C PHE A 242 7.15 3.93 19.03
N TYR A 243 7.26 5.04 18.29
CA TYR A 243 7.35 6.37 18.90
C TYR A 243 6.02 7.10 19.10
N SER A 244 4.93 6.65 18.48
CA SER A 244 3.62 7.28 18.63
C SER A 244 2.88 6.88 19.92
N PHE A 245 3.40 5.91 20.69
CA PHE A 245 2.66 5.23 21.76
C PHE A 245 3.28 5.30 23.18
N LEU A 246 4.31 6.12 23.44
CA LEU A 246 4.87 6.25 24.79
C LEU A 246 5.13 7.72 25.17
N PRO A 247 4.43 8.28 26.17
CA PRO A 247 5.03 9.28 27.02
C PRO A 247 5.95 8.55 28.01
N ILE A 248 7.16 9.09 28.19
CA ILE A 248 8.20 8.75 29.19
C ILE A 248 9.41 8.00 28.61
N GLN A 249 10.54 8.70 28.69
CA GLN A 249 11.89 8.22 28.41
C GLN A 249 12.21 6.95 29.20
N VAL A 250 12.65 5.90 28.50
CA VAL A 250 13.59 4.92 29.06
C VAL A 250 14.69 4.70 28.04
N LYS A 251 15.89 5.25 28.34
CA LYS A 251 17.14 4.98 27.64
C LYS A 251 17.40 3.47 27.65
N SER A 252 17.28 2.83 26.50
CA SER A 252 17.82 1.51 26.22
C SER A 252 18.71 1.59 24.97
N LYS A 253 19.84 0.88 25.04
CA LYS A 253 21.08 1.01 24.25
C LYS A 253 20.93 1.45 22.79
N ASN A 254 21.71 2.48 22.44
CA ASN A 254 21.87 3.10 21.13
C ASN A 254 22.11 2.09 19.99
N ASP A 255 21.08 1.80 19.22
CA ASP A 255 21.26 1.51 17.80
C ASP A 255 20.56 2.63 17.04
N SER A 256 21.32 3.42 16.28
CA SER A 256 20.76 4.60 15.62
C SER A 256 19.71 4.16 14.60
N SER A 257 18.62 4.92 14.48
CA SER A 257 17.54 4.66 13.50
C SER A 257 18.09 4.43 12.09
N SER A 258 19.16 5.14 11.73
CA SER A 258 19.89 4.97 10.46
C SER A 258 20.49 3.57 10.26
N LYS A 259 21.06 2.95 11.30
CA LYS A 259 21.65 1.60 11.19
C LYS A 259 20.60 0.53 10.96
N ARG A 260 19.42 0.71 11.57
CA ARG A 260 18.28 -0.20 11.37
C ARG A 260 17.68 -0.07 9.98
N ILE A 261 17.52 1.15 9.48
CA ILE A 261 17.08 1.38 8.10
C ILE A 261 18.07 0.73 7.13
N HIS A 262 19.36 0.95 7.35
CA HIS A 262 20.42 0.34 6.56
C HIS A 262 20.36 -1.20 6.56
N SER A 263 20.11 -1.84 7.72
CA SER A 263 19.96 -3.30 7.75
C SER A 263 18.71 -3.80 7.04
N VAL A 264 17.60 -3.06 7.10
CA VAL A 264 16.34 -3.41 6.42
C VAL A 264 16.50 -3.32 4.89
N PHE A 265 17.14 -2.27 4.39
CA PHE A 265 17.46 -2.17 2.95
C PHE A 265 18.40 -3.28 2.50
N LYS A 266 19.44 -3.57 3.28
CA LYS A 266 20.38 -4.65 2.98
C LYS A 266 19.67 -6.00 2.84
N GLU A 267 18.73 -6.26 3.74
CA GLU A 267 17.94 -7.48 3.74
C GLU A 267 16.94 -7.55 2.57
N ALA A 268 16.26 -6.44 2.25
CA ALA A 268 15.39 -6.37 1.08
C ALA A 268 16.16 -6.58 -0.23
N ILE A 269 17.38 -6.05 -0.35
CA ILE A 269 18.26 -6.27 -1.50
C ILE A 269 18.72 -7.73 -1.56
N ARG A 270 19.03 -8.36 -0.42
CA ARG A 270 19.35 -9.79 -0.34
C ARG A 270 18.22 -10.65 -0.92
N MET A 271 16.97 -10.35 -0.59
CA MET A 271 15.80 -11.05 -1.17
C MET A 271 15.70 -10.88 -2.69
N LEU A 272 16.07 -9.71 -3.23
CA LEU A 272 16.13 -9.50 -4.67
C LEU A 272 17.28 -10.30 -5.32
N GLN A 273 18.40 -10.48 -4.63
CA GLN A 273 19.49 -11.35 -5.08
C GLN A 273 19.08 -12.83 -5.11
N GLU A 274 18.39 -13.29 -4.08
CA GLU A 274 17.86 -14.67 -4.01
C GLU A 274 16.87 -14.97 -5.15
N LYS A 275 16.09 -13.97 -5.57
CA LYS A 275 15.20 -14.04 -6.74
C LYS A 275 15.90 -13.80 -8.09
N GLY A 276 17.22 -13.65 -8.10
CA GLY A 276 18.02 -13.40 -9.31
C GLY A 276 17.78 -12.04 -9.98
N MET A 277 17.09 -11.12 -9.33
CA MET A 277 16.72 -9.81 -9.90
C MET A 277 17.87 -8.81 -9.92
N VAL A 278 18.77 -8.93 -8.94
CA VAL A 278 19.99 -8.14 -8.87
C VAL A 278 21.16 -9.04 -8.55
N PHE A 279 22.36 -8.66 -9.00
CA PHE A 279 23.59 -9.40 -8.73
C PHE A 279 24.78 -8.44 -8.57
N GLN A 280 25.91 -8.96 -8.12
CA GLN A 280 27.14 -8.18 -7.95
C GLN A 280 28.26 -8.78 -8.81
N LYS A 281 29.18 -7.93 -9.27
CA LYS A 281 30.37 -8.36 -10.01
C LYS A 281 31.57 -8.43 -9.04
N PRO A 282 32.49 -9.40 -9.20
CA PRO A 282 33.69 -9.47 -8.37
C PRO A 282 34.59 -8.24 -8.49
N SER A 283 34.54 -7.58 -9.65
CA SER A 283 35.38 -6.42 -9.98
C SER A 283 34.78 -5.08 -9.53
N SER A 284 33.52 -5.06 -9.06
CA SER A 284 32.87 -3.85 -8.53
C SER A 284 33.08 -3.71 -7.03
N SER A 285 32.90 -2.50 -6.49
CA SER A 285 32.84 -2.31 -5.04
C SER A 285 31.76 -3.22 -4.43
N ASN A 286 31.99 -3.73 -3.22
CA ASN A 286 31.09 -4.66 -2.51
C ASN A 286 29.65 -4.15 -2.33
N ASP A 287 29.39 -2.87 -2.62
CA ASP A 287 28.10 -2.21 -2.43
C ASP A 287 27.41 -1.83 -3.75
N LEU A 288 27.99 -2.15 -4.92
CA LEU A 288 27.38 -1.89 -6.23
C LEU A 288 26.59 -3.11 -6.71
N TYR A 289 25.30 -2.90 -6.98
CA TYR A 289 24.39 -3.92 -7.49
C TYR A 289 24.04 -3.64 -8.96
N HIS A 290 23.93 -4.71 -9.74
CA HIS A 290 23.50 -4.71 -11.14
C HIS A 290 22.10 -5.30 -11.25
N VAL A 291 21.21 -4.68 -12.02
CA VAL A 291 19.85 -5.16 -12.26
C VAL A 291 19.85 -6.10 -13.47
N THR A 292 19.50 -7.37 -13.24
CA THR A 292 19.58 -8.44 -14.26
C THR A 292 18.83 -8.09 -15.54
N ASP A 293 17.60 -7.57 -15.42
CA ASP A 293 16.71 -7.28 -16.56
C ASP A 293 17.20 -6.12 -17.45
N HIS A 294 18.14 -5.32 -16.94
CA HIS A 294 18.67 -4.15 -17.63
C HIS A 294 20.15 -4.31 -18.03
N ASP A 295 20.78 -5.44 -17.68
CA ASP A 295 22.16 -5.74 -18.08
C ASP A 295 22.22 -6.29 -19.51
N LYS A 296 22.27 -5.36 -20.47
CA LYS A 296 22.33 -5.69 -21.91
C LYS A 296 23.57 -6.49 -22.29
N GLU A 297 24.66 -6.34 -21.57
CA GLU A 297 25.90 -7.05 -21.84
C GLU A 297 25.75 -8.52 -21.45
N LEU A 298 25.19 -8.81 -20.27
CA LEU A 298 24.90 -10.17 -19.82
C LEU A 298 23.93 -10.89 -20.75
N LEU A 299 22.85 -10.22 -21.17
CA LEU A 299 21.88 -10.75 -22.12
C LEU A 299 22.55 -11.09 -23.46
N LYS A 300 23.37 -10.15 -23.98
CA LYS A 300 24.09 -10.34 -25.25
C LYS A 300 25.07 -11.50 -25.17
N VAL A 301 25.91 -11.55 -24.14
CA VAL A 301 26.90 -12.62 -23.96
C VAL A 301 26.22 -13.99 -23.86
N THR A 302 25.11 -14.07 -23.12
CA THR A 302 24.32 -15.31 -23.02
C THR A 302 23.78 -15.74 -24.37
N LEU A 303 23.19 -14.82 -25.12
CA LEU A 303 22.65 -15.09 -26.45
C LEU A 303 23.74 -15.52 -27.44
N ASP A 304 24.90 -14.86 -27.40
CA ASP A 304 26.05 -15.18 -28.25
C ASP A 304 26.58 -16.60 -27.95
N VAL A 305 26.69 -16.98 -26.67
CA VAL A 305 27.05 -18.34 -26.25
C VAL A 305 26.08 -19.37 -26.83
N ILE A 306 24.76 -19.16 -26.68
CA ILE A 306 23.75 -20.11 -27.18
C ILE A 306 23.82 -20.20 -28.70
N LYS A 307 23.95 -19.08 -29.41
CA LYS A 307 24.06 -19.03 -30.88
C LYS A 307 25.31 -19.74 -31.38
N GLU A 308 26.46 -19.53 -30.74
CA GLU A 308 27.72 -20.17 -31.14
C GLU A 308 27.70 -21.67 -30.87
N ASP A 309 27.18 -22.09 -29.71
CA ASP A 309 27.17 -23.49 -29.32
C ASP A 309 26.13 -24.30 -30.12
N CYS A 310 24.97 -23.72 -30.45
CA CYS A 310 23.96 -24.37 -31.30
C CYS A 310 24.45 -24.62 -32.74
N ARG A 311 25.49 -23.93 -33.22
CA ARG A 311 26.12 -24.23 -34.52
C ARG A 311 26.93 -25.53 -34.50
N LYS A 312 27.28 -26.06 -33.32
CA LYS A 312 28.04 -27.31 -33.19
C LYS A 312 27.11 -28.50 -33.43
N PRO A 313 27.55 -29.55 -34.14
CA PRO A 313 26.70 -30.72 -34.45
C PRO A 313 26.06 -31.39 -33.23
N ARG A 314 26.73 -31.30 -32.07
CA ARG A 314 26.26 -31.88 -30.80
C ARG A 314 25.03 -31.16 -30.21
N HIS A 315 24.81 -29.90 -30.55
CA HIS A 315 23.76 -29.05 -29.99
C HIS A 315 22.74 -28.59 -31.03
N ALA A 316 22.95 -28.92 -32.32
CA ALA A 316 22.14 -28.45 -33.43
C ALA A 316 20.65 -28.87 -33.36
N GLU A 317 20.34 -30.06 -32.81
CA GLU A 317 18.94 -30.54 -32.71
C GLU A 317 18.29 -30.24 -31.36
N LYS A 318 19.04 -30.34 -30.26
CA LYS A 318 18.49 -30.23 -28.89
C LYS A 318 18.81 -28.92 -28.19
N GLY A 319 19.74 -28.12 -28.70
CA GLY A 319 20.22 -26.92 -28.05
C GLY A 319 21.27 -27.18 -26.95
N CYS A 320 21.52 -26.15 -26.16
CA CYS A 320 22.52 -26.11 -25.11
C CYS A 320 21.89 -26.34 -23.74
N HIS A 321 22.51 -27.20 -22.93
CA HIS A 321 22.05 -27.45 -21.57
C HIS A 321 22.35 -26.23 -20.65
N PHE A 322 21.45 -25.93 -19.72
CA PHE A 322 21.53 -24.83 -18.76
C PHE A 322 22.91 -24.70 -18.11
N LEU A 323 23.44 -25.77 -17.51
CA LEU A 323 24.74 -25.75 -16.83
C LEU A 323 25.91 -25.46 -17.78
N HIS A 324 25.78 -25.81 -19.06
CA HIS A 324 26.81 -25.48 -20.06
C HIS A 324 26.81 -23.98 -20.34
N VAL A 325 25.64 -23.41 -20.62
CA VAL A 325 25.46 -21.97 -20.84
C VAL A 325 25.97 -21.19 -19.64
N LEU A 326 25.58 -21.57 -18.42
CA LEU A 326 26.03 -20.95 -17.18
C LEU A 326 27.56 -20.98 -17.04
N ASN A 327 28.21 -22.11 -17.33
CA ASN A 327 29.66 -22.22 -17.24
C ASN A 327 30.38 -21.35 -18.28
N CYS A 328 29.87 -21.29 -19.50
CA CYS A 328 30.41 -20.41 -20.54
C CYS A 328 30.28 -18.93 -20.14
N VAL A 329 29.10 -18.52 -19.65
CA VAL A 329 28.86 -17.13 -19.19
C VAL A 329 29.71 -16.79 -17.95
N ARG A 330 29.92 -17.73 -17.02
CA ARG A 330 30.81 -17.52 -15.88
C ARG A 330 32.26 -17.28 -16.30
N GLN A 331 32.71 -17.93 -17.37
CA GLN A 331 34.07 -17.76 -17.90
C GLN A 331 34.24 -16.44 -18.65
N SER A 332 33.23 -16.01 -19.40
CA SER A 332 33.33 -14.83 -20.27
C SER A 332 32.89 -13.51 -19.63
N TYR A 333 32.01 -13.55 -18.63
CA TYR A 333 31.36 -12.36 -18.08
C TYR A 333 31.52 -12.21 -16.56
N ASN A 334 31.03 -13.17 -15.76
CA ASN A 334 31.06 -13.07 -14.30
C ASN A 334 31.27 -14.45 -13.64
N PRO A 335 32.46 -14.73 -13.07
CA PRO A 335 32.76 -16.01 -12.43
C PRO A 335 31.84 -16.39 -11.26
N SER A 336 31.27 -15.41 -10.56
CA SER A 336 30.41 -15.61 -9.39
C SER A 336 28.91 -15.51 -9.71
N LEU A 337 28.52 -15.62 -10.98
CA LEU A 337 27.11 -15.53 -11.38
C LEU A 337 26.31 -16.68 -10.77
N ALA A 338 25.24 -16.35 -10.03
CA ALA A 338 24.35 -17.33 -9.42
C ALA A 338 23.40 -17.98 -10.44
N GLU A 339 22.99 -19.23 -10.19
CA GLU A 339 22.06 -19.97 -11.05
C GLU A 339 20.72 -19.24 -11.22
N VAL A 340 20.19 -18.67 -10.13
CA VAL A 340 18.93 -17.90 -10.13
C VAL A 340 18.96 -16.69 -11.06
N VAL A 341 20.12 -16.05 -11.21
CA VAL A 341 20.30 -14.92 -12.14
C VAL A 341 20.27 -15.43 -13.58
N MET A 342 20.94 -16.56 -13.85
CA MET A 342 20.97 -17.17 -15.17
C MET A 342 19.59 -17.66 -15.62
N HIS A 343 18.81 -18.26 -14.72
CA HIS A 343 17.41 -18.63 -14.99
C HIS A 343 16.60 -17.41 -15.43
N ARG A 344 16.70 -16.29 -14.69
CA ARG A 344 16.01 -15.05 -15.03
C ARG A 344 16.43 -14.46 -16.38
N VAL A 345 17.71 -14.51 -16.72
CA VAL A 345 18.23 -14.07 -18.03
C VAL A 345 17.64 -14.92 -19.17
N LEU A 346 17.56 -16.24 -19.00
CA LEU A 346 16.99 -17.14 -19.99
C LEU A 346 15.48 -16.93 -20.16
N GLU A 347 14.75 -16.76 -19.06
CA GLU A 347 13.33 -16.37 -19.10
C GLU A 347 13.12 -15.06 -19.87
N LEU A 348 14.00 -14.07 -19.67
CA LEU A 348 13.92 -12.79 -20.36
C LEU A 348 14.21 -12.95 -21.86
N LEU A 349 15.24 -13.68 -22.24
CA LEU A 349 15.54 -13.97 -23.65
C LEU A 349 14.42 -14.77 -24.33
N GLU A 350 13.78 -15.70 -23.61
CA GLU A 350 12.64 -16.46 -24.12
C GLU A 350 11.41 -15.57 -24.31
N SER A 351 11.14 -14.67 -23.35
CA SER A 351 10.05 -13.68 -23.45
C SER A 351 10.24 -12.70 -24.62
N ASN A 352 11.49 -12.42 -25.00
CA ASN A 352 11.84 -11.58 -26.14
C ASN A 352 11.88 -12.35 -27.47
N SER A 353 11.62 -13.66 -27.47
CA SER A 353 11.77 -14.54 -28.64
C SER A 353 13.20 -14.57 -29.21
N ASP A 354 14.21 -14.41 -28.37
CA ASP A 354 15.63 -14.57 -28.75
C ASP A 354 16.08 -16.04 -28.62
N VAL A 355 15.50 -16.77 -27.68
CA VAL A 355 15.75 -18.20 -27.42
C VAL A 355 14.45 -18.96 -27.16
N VAL A 356 14.48 -20.28 -27.29
CA VAL A 356 13.36 -21.18 -26.99
C VAL A 356 13.84 -22.35 -26.14
N SER A 357 13.04 -22.73 -25.14
CA SER A 357 13.23 -23.98 -24.42
C SER A 357 12.77 -25.17 -25.26
N THR A 358 13.69 -26.07 -25.61
CA THR A 358 13.39 -27.26 -26.45
C THR A 358 13.00 -28.47 -25.59
N MET A 359 13.59 -28.56 -24.40
CA MET A 359 13.38 -29.58 -23.37
C MET A 359 13.68 -28.97 -22.01
N GLU A 360 13.35 -29.68 -20.93
CA GLU A 360 13.68 -29.24 -19.57
C GLU A 360 15.19 -28.97 -19.44
N GLY A 361 15.54 -27.70 -19.19
CA GLY A 361 16.93 -27.26 -19.04
C GLY A 361 17.73 -27.15 -20.36
N TYR A 362 17.10 -27.20 -21.53
CA TYR A 362 17.78 -27.03 -22.83
C TYR A 362 17.23 -25.83 -23.60
N TYR A 363 18.15 -25.03 -24.15
CA TYR A 363 17.85 -23.76 -24.83
C TYR A 363 18.47 -23.72 -26.22
N MET A 364 17.73 -23.20 -27.19
CA MET A 364 18.19 -22.96 -28.55
C MET A 364 17.91 -21.51 -28.94
N ALA A 365 18.79 -20.89 -29.70
CA ALA A 365 18.53 -19.55 -30.25
C ALA A 365 17.60 -19.65 -31.46
N PHE A 366 16.73 -18.66 -31.64
CA PHE A 366 15.92 -18.52 -32.85
C PHE A 366 16.77 -18.14 -34.08
#